data_AF-A0A0R3SPM4-F1
#
_entry.id   AF-A0A0R3SPM4-F1
#
_cell.length_a   1.000
_cell.length_b   1.000
_cell.length_c   1.000
_cell.angle_alpha   90.00
_cell.angle_beta   90.00
_cell.angle_gamma   90.00
#
_symmetry.space_group_name_H-M   'P 1'
#
loop_
_entity.id
_entity.type
_entity.pdbx_description
1 polymer ?
#
loop_
_entity_poly.entity_id
_entity_poly.type
_entity_poly.pdbx_seq_one_letter_code
_entity_poly.pdbx_strand_id
1 'polypeptide(L)'
;MIVNEIPPKTYVIDSNLSSTAVCGQGGKSSLSFTSTLNLQSIPTVQLTFDFLSNDLKYWTLDKSTAEFGGKMYDLLMKWTNTPTTRGYKCSNMGRVLASNSDPRVEFVFHGLQVQPFGIKNGVFTEADDCVGFMSPEIFSSSFVILLLLGIFAYGFVMLMGIQSNDTFDDPKHKMIQLGGSTE
;
A
#
# COMPACT_ATOMS: atom_id res chain seq x y z
N MET A 1 19.81 5.43 9.04
CA MET A 1 19.59 6.72 9.74
C MET A 1 20.31 7.81 8.98
N ILE A 2 19.70 8.97 8.78
CA ILE A 2 20.29 10.14 8.12
C ILE A 2 20.30 11.26 9.17
N VAL A 3 21.46 11.85 9.41
CA VAL A 3 21.59 13.01 10.28
C VAL A 3 21.93 14.22 9.43
N ASN A 4 21.18 15.30 9.62
CA ASN A 4 21.39 16.54 8.91
C ASN A 4 22.59 17.32 9.48
N GLU A 5 23.77 16.72 9.39
CA GLU A 5 25.06 17.40 9.55
C GLU A 5 25.42 18.09 8.21
N ILE A 6 26.37 19.03 8.21
CA ILE A 6 26.91 19.62 6.97
C ILE A 6 28.29 18.99 6.73
N PRO A 7 28.46 18.07 5.76
CA PRO A 7 27.48 17.51 4.82
C PRO A 7 26.59 16.39 5.44
N PRO A 8 25.39 16.14 4.87
CA PRO A 8 24.45 15.16 5.42
C PRO A 8 25.04 13.75 5.33
N LYS A 9 25.08 13.06 6.48
CA LYS A 9 25.68 11.73 6.59
C LYS A 9 24.61 10.67 6.79
N THR A 10 24.76 9.58 6.05
CA THR A 10 23.94 8.38 6.20
C THR A 10 24.71 7.37 7.04
N TYR A 11 24.06 6.87 8.07
CA TYR A 11 24.57 5.87 8.99
C TYR A 11 23.73 4.60 8.88
N VAL A 12 24.41 3.47 8.75
CA VAL A 12 23.79 2.14 8.81
C VAL A 12 23.81 1.69 10.27
N ILE A 13 22.68 1.22 10.77
CA ILE A 13 22.57 0.64 12.10
C ILE A 13 22.93 -0.84 11.94
N ASP A 14 24.14 -1.22 12.35
CA ASP A 14 24.67 -2.58 12.22
C ASP A 14 24.14 -3.54 13.28
N SER A 15 24.21 -4.84 12.99
CA SER A 15 23.59 -5.97 13.70
C SER A 15 23.92 -6.20 15.20
N ASN A 16 24.77 -5.39 15.84
CA ASN A 16 24.98 -5.45 17.30
C ASN A 16 23.83 -4.74 18.03
N LEU A 17 22.62 -5.26 17.84
CA LEU A 17 21.41 -4.79 18.49
C LEU A 17 21.16 -5.61 19.76
N SER A 18 21.08 -4.94 20.90
CA SER A 18 20.39 -5.52 22.04
C SER A 18 18.90 -5.26 21.88
N SER A 19 18.10 -6.32 21.77
CA SER A 19 16.64 -6.24 21.67
C SER A 19 16.00 -6.65 23.00
N THR A 20 15.05 -5.84 23.47
CA THR A 20 14.21 -6.15 24.62
C THR A 20 12.76 -6.17 24.16
N ALA A 21 12.02 -7.22 24.55
CA ALA A 21 10.61 -7.36 24.24
C ALA A 21 9.82 -7.49 25.55
N VAL A 22 8.72 -6.74 25.67
CA VAL A 22 7.83 -6.81 26.81
C VAL A 22 6.41 -7.05 26.33
N CYS A 23 5.80 -8.14 26.79
CA CYS A 23 4.38 -8.41 26.57
C CYS A 23 3.61 -7.94 27.81
N GLY A 24 2.81 -6.88 27.65
CA GLY A 24 1.95 -6.34 28.69
C GLY A 24 0.61 -7.06 28.79
N GLN A 25 -0.05 -6.97 29.95
CA GLN A 25 -1.43 -7.42 30.08
C GLN A 25 -2.38 -6.46 29.34
N GLY A 26 -3.42 -7.01 28.69
CA GLY A 26 -4.41 -6.22 27.95
C GLY A 26 -4.06 -5.95 26.48
N GLY A 27 -3.36 -6.87 25.81
CA GLY A 27 -3.11 -6.78 24.36
C GLY A 27 -2.10 -5.70 23.96
N LYS A 28 -1.16 -5.38 24.85
CA LYS A 28 -0.07 -4.43 24.60
C LYS A 28 1.26 -5.17 24.48
N SER A 29 2.09 -4.83 23.51
CA SER A 29 3.49 -5.26 23.47
C SER A 29 4.40 -4.09 23.17
N SER A 30 5.63 -4.15 23.66
CA SER A 30 6.67 -3.19 23.37
C SER A 30 7.90 -3.92 22.88
N LEU A 31 8.50 -3.44 21.79
CA LEU A 31 9.76 -3.90 21.23
C LEU A 31 10.75 -2.75 21.24
N SER A 32 11.83 -2.90 21.99
CA SER A 32 12.92 -1.92 22.04
C SER A 32 14.19 -2.52 21.45
N PHE A 33 14.87 -1.74 20.61
CA PHE A 33 16.13 -2.08 19.98
C PHE A 33 17.14 -1.00 20.32
N THR A 34 18.23 -1.38 20.98
CA THR A 34 19.32 -0.46 21.27
C THR A 34 20.51 -0.82 20.42
N SER A 35 21.05 0.17 19.73
CA SER A 35 22.26 0.07 18.93
C SER A 35 23.27 1.12 19.39
N THR A 36 24.50 0.69 19.60
CA THR A 36 25.64 1.58 19.83
C THR A 36 26.21 2.00 18.49
N LEU A 37 26.14 3.29 18.17
CA LEU A 37 26.79 3.85 17.00
C LEU A 37 28.09 4.48 17.50
N ASN A 38 29.26 4.01 17.08
CA ASN A 38 30.56 4.57 17.50
C ASN A 38 30.81 5.96 16.86
N LEU A 39 29.88 6.90 17.03
CA LEU A 39 29.85 8.23 16.44
C LEU A 39 30.03 9.28 17.54
N GLN A 40 30.74 10.37 17.23
CA GLN A 40 30.96 11.48 18.16
C GLN A 40 29.68 12.28 18.47
N SER A 41 28.71 12.33 17.55
CA SER A 41 27.48 13.12 17.72
C SER A 41 26.34 12.34 18.39
N ILE A 42 26.20 11.04 18.10
CA ILE A 42 25.13 10.19 18.65
C ILE A 42 25.72 8.81 18.98
N PRO A 43 26.12 8.54 20.23
CA PRO A 43 26.81 7.30 20.60
C PRO A 43 25.86 6.09 20.72
N THR A 44 24.59 6.33 21.04
CA THR A 44 23.59 5.29 21.27
C THR A 44 22.26 5.73 20.69
N VAL A 45 21.60 4.80 20.01
CA VAL A 45 20.25 4.97 19.48
C VAL A 45 19.39 3.82 19.98
N GLN A 46 18.30 4.15 20.66
CA GLN A 46 17.29 3.20 21.08
C GLN A 46 15.97 3.48 20.36
N LEU A 47 15.46 2.49 19.64
CA LEU A 47 14.18 2.54 18.94
C LEU A 47 13.17 1.70 19.71
N THR A 48 12.04 2.28 20.09
CA THR A 48 10.97 1.56 20.80
C THR A 48 9.68 1.63 19.99
N PHE A 49 9.02 0.48 19.82
CA PHE A 49 7.76 0.32 19.12
C PHE A 49 6.75 -0.29 20.08
N ASP A 50 5.68 0.45 20.37
CA ASP A 50 4.57 0.02 21.20
C ASP A 50 3.38 -0.37 20.31
N PHE A 51 2.86 -1.56 20.52
CA PHE A 51 1.73 -2.12 19.79
C PHE A 51 0.53 -2.27 20.71
N LEU A 52 -0.65 -1.98 20.16
CA LEU A 52 -1.93 -2.10 20.84
C LEU A 52 -2.88 -2.97 20.03
N SER A 53 -3.49 -3.95 20.70
CA SER A 53 -4.62 -4.72 20.18
C SER A 53 -5.92 -4.09 20.64
N ASN A 54 -6.85 -3.94 19.71
CA ASN A 54 -8.22 -3.47 19.93
C ASN A 54 -9.15 -4.68 20.13
N ASP A 55 -10.31 -4.46 20.76
CA ASP A 55 -11.32 -5.50 21.03
C ASP A 55 -11.87 -6.17 19.76
N LEU A 56 -11.80 -5.48 18.62
CA LEU A 56 -12.26 -5.97 17.31
C LEU A 56 -11.28 -6.96 16.65
N LYS A 57 -10.29 -7.51 17.37
CA LYS A 57 -9.24 -8.41 16.84
C LYS A 57 -8.37 -7.77 15.76
N TYR A 58 -8.12 -6.47 15.88
CA TYR A 58 -7.11 -5.75 15.11
C TYR A 58 -6.05 -5.23 16.05
N TRP A 59 -4.83 -5.08 15.55
CA TRP A 59 -3.73 -4.45 16.24
C TRP A 59 -3.11 -3.36 15.36
N THR A 60 -2.46 -2.41 16.00
CA THR A 60 -1.76 -1.32 15.32
C THR A 60 -0.56 -0.87 16.14
N LEU A 61 0.28 -0.03 15.52
CA LEU A 61 1.35 0.68 16.21
C LEU A 61 0.73 1.86 16.98
N ASP A 62 0.84 1.83 18.30
CA ASP A 62 0.36 2.89 19.20
C ASP A 62 1.37 4.04 19.24
N LYS A 63 2.62 3.72 19.55
CA LYS A 63 3.71 4.71 19.63
C LYS A 63 4.99 4.14 19.05
N SER A 64 5.77 5.03 18.45
CA SER A 64 7.13 4.75 18.00
C SER A 64 8.02 5.87 18.47
N THR A 65 9.05 5.54 19.24
CA THR A 65 9.95 6.52 19.84
C THR A 65 11.39 6.16 19.50
N ALA A 66 12.22 7.19 19.36
CA ALA A 66 13.65 7.08 19.19
C ALA A 66 14.35 7.89 20.29
N GLU A 67 15.20 7.24 21.06
CA GLU A 67 16.03 7.89 22.06
C GLU A 67 17.46 7.99 21.54
N PHE A 68 17.97 9.22 21.49
CA PHE A 68 19.35 9.51 21.14
C PHE A 68 19.79 10.80 21.84
N GLY A 69 21.07 10.88 22.22
CA GLY A 69 21.60 12.04 22.97
C GLY A 69 20.92 12.26 24.32
N GLY A 70 20.35 11.21 24.93
CA GLY A 70 19.65 11.27 26.23
C GLY A 70 18.28 11.94 26.19
N LYS A 71 17.70 12.15 25.00
CA LYS A 71 16.34 12.66 24.82
C LYS A 71 15.52 11.68 23.99
N MET A 72 14.24 11.55 24.34
CA MET A 72 13.27 10.74 23.60
C MET A 72 12.53 11.62 22.58
N TYR A 73 12.44 11.13 21.35
CA TYR A 73 11.79 11.78 20.23
C TYR A 73 10.72 10.87 19.63
N ASP A 74 9.55 11.41 19.34
CA ASP A 74 8.48 10.65 18.69
C ASP A 74 8.78 10.51 17.19
N LEU A 75 8.62 9.30 16.66
CA LEU A 75 8.77 9.03 15.24
C LEU A 75 7.43 9.24 14.54
N LEU A 76 7.45 10.07 13.50
CA LEU A 76 6.28 10.36 12.66
C LEU A 76 6.04 9.23 11.67
N MET A 77 5.52 8.09 12.16
CA MET A 77 5.06 6.97 11.34
C MET A 77 3.62 6.59 11.72
N LYS A 78 2.81 6.24 10.72
CA LYS A 78 1.43 5.78 10.92
C LYS A 78 1.23 4.45 10.23
N TRP A 79 0.75 3.46 10.96
CA TRP A 79 0.47 2.13 10.43
C TRP A 79 -1.02 1.91 10.26
N THR A 80 -1.36 1.02 9.33
CA THR A 80 -2.73 0.58 9.10
C THR A 80 -3.08 -0.54 10.08
N ASN A 81 -4.33 -0.55 10.54
CA ASN A 81 -4.81 -1.61 11.43
C ASN A 81 -4.70 -2.97 10.75
N THR A 82 -4.03 -3.90 11.41
CA THR A 82 -3.78 -5.25 10.91
C THR A 82 -4.58 -6.25 11.76
N PRO A 83 -5.23 -7.27 11.18
CA PRO A 83 -5.90 -8.30 11.97
C PRO A 83 -4.90 -9.03 12.88
N THR A 84 -5.34 -9.43 14.08
CA THR A 84 -4.50 -10.18 15.02
C THR A 84 -3.96 -11.48 14.42
N THR A 85 -4.67 -12.12 13.49
CA THR A 85 -4.19 -13.34 12.82
C THR A 85 -3.00 -13.14 11.87
N ARG A 86 -2.72 -11.89 11.46
CA ARG A 86 -1.71 -11.56 10.45
C ARG A 86 -0.62 -10.66 11.00
N GLY A 87 0.56 -10.74 10.38
CA GLY A 87 1.67 -9.82 10.59
C GLY A 87 1.54 -8.55 9.76
N TYR A 88 2.50 -7.65 9.92
CA TYR A 88 2.64 -6.45 9.12
C TYR A 88 4.00 -6.48 8.41
N LYS A 89 4.01 -6.09 7.14
CA LYS A 89 5.21 -6.02 6.33
C LYS A 89 5.26 -4.70 5.57
N CYS A 90 6.44 -4.12 5.46
CA CYS A 90 6.67 -2.94 4.65
C CYS A 90 8.05 -3.01 4.00
N SER A 91 8.06 -3.21 2.68
CA SER A 91 9.31 -3.27 1.92
C SER A 91 10.04 -1.92 1.91
N ASN A 92 9.29 -0.83 1.80
CA ASN A 92 9.83 0.54 1.82
C ASN A 92 8.86 1.48 2.55
N MET A 93 9.22 1.87 3.78
CA MET A 93 8.40 2.76 4.61
C MET A 93 8.69 4.25 4.35
N GLY A 94 9.63 4.57 3.45
CA GLY A 94 10.09 5.93 3.23
C GLY A 94 10.97 6.46 4.37
N ARG A 95 11.07 7.79 4.47
CA ARG A 95 11.85 8.49 5.48
C ARG A 95 10.96 8.89 6.65
N VAL A 96 11.25 8.37 7.83
CA VAL A 96 10.53 8.68 9.06
C VAL A 96 11.30 9.74 9.84
N LEU A 97 10.65 10.85 10.17
CA LEU A 97 11.29 11.94 10.90
C LEU A 97 11.15 11.74 12.41
N ALA A 98 12.22 12.04 13.15
CA ALA A 98 12.15 12.26 14.59
C ALA A 98 11.61 13.67 14.87
N SER A 99 10.44 13.74 15.51
CA SER A 99 9.71 14.98 15.79
C SER A 99 10.54 15.94 16.66
N ASN A 100 10.69 17.19 16.21
CA ASN A 100 11.43 18.24 16.92
C ASN A 100 12.88 17.87 17.30
N SER A 101 13.54 17.05 16.48
CA SER A 101 14.96 16.72 16.66
C SER A 101 15.88 17.83 16.13
N ASP A 102 16.87 18.21 16.94
CA ASP A 102 17.98 19.08 16.56
C ASP A 102 19.30 18.40 17.02
N PRO A 103 20.16 17.91 16.11
CA PRO A 103 20.05 17.95 14.66
C PRO A 103 18.88 17.12 14.12
N ARG A 104 18.37 17.49 12.93
CA ARG A 104 17.27 16.75 12.28
C ARG A 104 17.73 15.33 11.92
N VAL A 105 17.07 14.33 12.52
CA VAL A 105 17.35 12.90 12.27
C VAL A 105 16.18 12.25 11.53
N GLU A 106 16.51 11.51 10.47
CA GLU A 106 15.56 10.71 9.70
C GLU A 106 15.94 9.22 9.73
N PHE A 107 14.95 8.37 9.91
CA PHE A 107 15.10 6.91 9.89
C PHE A 107 14.59 6.37 8.57
N VAL A 108 15.32 5.40 8.01
CA VAL A 108 14.96 4.73 6.77
C VAL A 108 14.97 3.23 7.06
N PHE A 109 13.83 2.59 6.82
CA PHE A 109 13.65 1.17 7.06
C PHE A 109 13.59 0.44 5.72
N HIS A 110 14.55 -0.46 5.49
CA HIS A 110 14.59 -1.32 4.33
C HIS A 110 14.07 -2.70 4.74
N GLY A 111 12.84 -3.05 4.33
CA GLY A 111 12.25 -4.35 4.62
C GLY A 111 11.81 -4.55 6.08
N LEU A 112 10.96 -3.69 6.62
CA LEU A 112 10.43 -3.86 7.97
C LEU A 112 9.33 -4.94 7.98
N GLN A 113 9.42 -5.94 8.85
CA GLN A 113 8.39 -6.96 9.03
C GLN A 113 8.22 -7.23 10.53
N VAL A 114 7.00 -7.12 11.06
CA VAL A 114 6.70 -7.27 12.48
C VAL A 114 5.36 -7.99 12.68
N GLN A 115 5.14 -8.65 13.81
CA GLN A 115 3.86 -9.34 14.07
C GLN A 115 3.52 -9.43 15.58
N PRO A 116 2.69 -8.52 16.10
CA PRO A 116 2.05 -8.66 17.40
C PRO A 116 0.52 -8.47 17.30
N PHE A 117 -0.39 -9.44 17.33
CA PHE A 117 -0.42 -10.72 18.05
C PHE A 117 -1.31 -11.75 17.35
N GLY A 118 -0.68 -12.77 16.78
CA GLY A 118 -1.30 -13.99 16.25
C GLY A 118 -0.23 -15.00 15.88
N ILE A 119 0.77 -15.12 16.75
CA ILE A 119 1.94 -15.98 16.53
C ILE A 119 1.49 -17.42 16.79
N LYS A 120 1.62 -18.27 15.77
CA LYS A 120 1.40 -19.72 15.89
C LYS A 120 2.73 -20.42 15.69
N ASN A 121 3.13 -21.23 16.68
CA ASN A 121 4.32 -22.07 16.62
C ASN A 121 5.65 -21.33 16.36
N GLY A 122 5.74 -20.04 16.72
CA GLY A 122 6.94 -19.23 16.50
C GLY A 122 7.27 -18.95 15.02
N VAL A 123 6.29 -19.14 14.12
CA VAL A 123 6.43 -18.83 12.70
C VAL A 123 5.67 -17.54 12.38
N PHE A 124 6.26 -16.71 11.52
CA PHE A 124 5.58 -15.55 10.98
C PHE A 124 4.36 -16.00 10.16
N THR A 125 3.20 -15.42 10.45
CA THR A 125 1.98 -15.68 9.67
C THR A 125 1.97 -14.79 8.42
N GLU A 126 0.94 -14.97 7.58
CA GLU A 126 0.67 -14.07 6.47
C GLU A 126 0.72 -12.62 6.95
N ALA A 127 1.38 -11.75 6.19
CA ALA A 127 1.58 -10.36 6.55
C ALA A 127 0.81 -9.43 5.61
N ASP A 128 0.15 -8.43 6.18
CA ASP A 128 -0.46 -7.34 5.44
C ASP A 128 0.62 -6.30 5.11
N ASP A 129 0.70 -5.92 3.83
CA ASP A 129 1.68 -4.93 3.37
C ASP A 129 1.23 -3.50 3.72
N CYS A 130 2.21 -2.62 3.92
CA CYS A 130 1.98 -1.20 4.21
C CYS A 130 1.32 -0.40 3.08
N VAL A 131 1.32 -0.96 1.87
CA VAL A 131 0.70 -0.37 0.68
C VAL A 131 -0.48 -1.22 0.25
N GLY A 132 -1.60 -0.58 -0.04
CA GLY A 132 -2.76 -1.25 -0.62
C GLY A 132 -2.46 -1.73 -2.05
N PHE A 133 -3.09 -2.84 -2.45
CA PHE A 133 -2.95 -3.40 -3.79
C PHE A 133 -3.34 -2.42 -4.91
N MET A 134 -4.34 -1.57 -4.65
CA MET A 134 -4.75 -0.47 -5.52
C MET A 134 -4.63 0.85 -4.78
N SER A 135 -3.90 1.81 -5.35
CA SER A 135 -3.94 3.18 -4.85
C SER A 135 -5.30 3.82 -5.16
N PRO A 136 -5.78 4.76 -4.33
CA PRO A 136 -7.04 5.48 -4.59
C PRO A 136 -7.06 6.15 -5.99
N GLU A 137 -5.90 6.62 -6.45
CA GLU A 137 -5.72 7.22 -7.77
C GLU A 137 -5.92 6.21 -8.90
N ILE A 138 -5.30 5.03 -8.82
CA ILE A 138 -5.46 3.99 -9.84
C ILE A 138 -6.90 3.48 -9.86
N PHE A 139 -7.51 3.31 -8.69
CA PHE A 139 -8.88 2.81 -8.58
C PHE A 139 -9.90 3.78 -9.18
N SER A 140 -9.78 5.08 -8.87
CA SER A 140 -10.67 6.11 -9.44
C SER A 140 -10.50 6.24 -10.95
N SER A 141 -9.27 6.21 -11.46
CA SER A 141 -9.00 6.24 -12.90
C SER A 141 -9.57 5.01 -13.62
N SER A 142 -9.36 3.82 -13.05
CA SER A 142 -9.88 2.56 -13.60
C SER A 142 -11.40 2.55 -13.67
N PHE A 143 -12.07 3.14 -12.68
CA PHE A 143 -13.53 3.27 -12.67
C PHE A 143 -14.05 4.14 -13.82
N VAL A 144 -13.40 5.27 -14.10
CA VAL A 144 -13.76 6.15 -15.23
C VAL A 144 -13.52 5.46 -16.57
N ILE A 145 -12.40 4.76 -16.72
CA ILE A 145 -12.07 4.00 -17.95
C ILE A 145 -13.13 2.92 -18.22
N LEU A 146 -13.54 2.18 -17.18
CA LEU A 146 -14.59 1.16 -17.30
C LEU A 146 -15.94 1.76 -17.77
N LEU A 147 -16.31 2.93 -17.25
CA LEU A 147 -17.53 3.62 -17.66
C LEU A 147 -17.48 4.04 -19.13
N LEU A 148 -16.36 4.64 -19.57
CA LEU A 148 -16.18 5.04 -20.96
C LEU A 148 -16.16 3.83 -21.91
N LEU A 149 -15.53 2.72 -21.51
CA LEU A 149 -15.57 1.47 -22.25
C LEU A 149 -17.00 0.91 -22.35
N GLY A 150 -17.83 1.05 -21.31
CA GLY A 150 -19.23 0.64 -21.35
C GLY A 150 -20.04 1.39 -22.40
N ILE A 151 -19.90 2.72 -22.46
CA ILE A 151 -20.58 3.56 -23.47
C ILE A 151 -20.04 3.25 -24.88
N PHE A 152 -18.72 3.09 -25.01
CA PHE A 152 -18.09 2.74 -26.28
C PHE A 152 -18.56 1.38 -26.79
N ALA A 153 -18.59 0.35 -25.93
CA ALA A 153 -19.05 -0.98 -26.30
C ALA A 153 -20.52 -0.96 -26.73
N TYR A 154 -21.37 -0.19 -26.03
CA TYR A 154 -22.77 -0.01 -26.43
C TYR A 154 -22.88 0.63 -27.83
N GLY A 155 -22.14 1.71 -28.09
CA GLY A 155 -22.10 2.34 -29.41
C GLY A 155 -21.59 1.38 -30.49
N PHE A 156 -20.54 0.60 -30.18
CA PHE A 156 -19.97 -0.37 -31.08
C PHE A 156 -20.95 -1.50 -31.43
N VAL A 157 -21.68 -2.04 -30.46
CA VAL A 157 -22.73 -3.05 -30.69
C VAL A 157 -23.83 -2.50 -31.60
N MET A 158 -24.25 -1.25 -31.40
CA MET A 158 -25.25 -0.62 -32.27
C MET A 158 -24.76 -0.46 -33.71
N LEU A 159 -23.48 -0.11 -33.91
CA LEU A 159 -22.88 -0.05 -35.25
C LEU A 159 -22.81 -1.42 -35.92
N MET A 160 -22.45 -2.47 -35.17
CA MET A 160 -22.44 -3.85 -35.68
C MET A 160 -23.85 -4.38 -36.02
N GLY A 161 -24.90 -3.77 -35.45
CA GLY A 161 -26.30 -4.08 -35.74
C GLY A 161 -26.86 -3.42 -36.99
N ILE A 162 -26.11 -2.53 -37.67
CA ILE A 162 -26.57 -1.90 -38.91
C ILE A 162 -26.53 -2.93 -40.03
N GLN A 163 -27.71 -3.46 -40.38
CA GLN A 163 -27.91 -4.24 -41.59
C GLN A 163 -28.26 -3.28 -42.73
N SER A 164 -27.48 -3.33 -43.82
CA SER A 164 -27.87 -2.67 -45.06
C SER A 164 -29.16 -3.32 -45.56
N ASN A 165 -30.17 -2.52 -45.89
CA ASN A 165 -31.43 -3.04 -46.43
C ASN A 165 -31.13 -3.89 -47.69
N ASP A 166 -31.45 -5.17 -47.62
CA ASP A 166 -31.40 -6.07 -48.77
C ASP A 166 -32.64 -5.82 -49.63
N THR A 167 -32.67 -4.67 -50.29
CA THR A 167 -33.68 -4.32 -51.28
C THR A 167 -32.99 -3.48 -52.33
N PHE A 168 -32.20 -4.17 -53.14
CA PHE A 168 -32.30 -3.91 -54.56
C PHE A 168 -33.57 -4.62 -55.01
N ASP A 169 -34.65 -3.85 -55.12
CA ASP A 169 -35.77 -4.19 -56.00
C ASP A 169 -35.17 -4.74 -57.30
N ASP A 170 -35.43 -6.00 -57.61
CA ASP A 170 -35.16 -6.58 -58.92
C ASP A 170 -36.40 -6.34 -59.79
N PRO A 171 -36.49 -5.27 -60.60
CA PRO A 171 -37.56 -5.12 -61.57
C PRO A 171 -37.26 -5.99 -62.80
N LYS A 172 -37.02 -7.30 -62.63
CA LYS A 172 -36.89 -8.21 -63.78
C LYS A 172 -38.09 -9.14 -63.87
N HIS A 173 -38.87 -8.83 -64.91
CA HIS A 173 -39.99 -9.58 -65.49
C HIS A 173 -41.41 -9.18 -65.07
N LYS A 174 -41.74 -7.88 -65.23
CA LYS A 174 -43.01 -7.58 -65.91
C LYS A 174 -42.90 -8.13 -67.34
N MET A 175 -43.39 -9.34 -67.55
CA MET A 175 -43.61 -9.88 -68.90
C MET A 175 -44.74 -9.06 -69.51
N ILE A 176 -44.42 -8.14 -70.44
CA ILE A 176 -45.44 -7.52 -71.28
C ILE A 176 -45.91 -8.61 -72.25
N GLN A 177 -47.12 -9.13 -72.03
CA GLN A 177 -47.82 -9.92 -73.05
C GLN A 177 -48.28 -8.95 -74.15
N LEU A 178 -47.45 -8.80 -75.19
CA LEU A 178 -47.85 -8.24 -76.48
C LEU A 178 -48.31 -9.40 -77.35
N GLY A 179 -49.62 -9.47 -77.59
CA GLY A 179 -50.24 -10.38 -78.55
C GLY A 179 -51.68 -10.64 -78.13
N GLY A 180 -52.70 -10.38 -78.93
CA GLY A 180 -52.79 -9.86 -80.27
C GLY A 180 -54.29 -9.70 -80.51
N SER A 181 -54.70 -8.63 -81.16
CA SER A 181 -56.05 -8.48 -81.67
C SER A 181 -56.34 -9.60 -82.67
N THR A 182 -57.32 -10.45 -82.37
CA THR A 182 -58.07 -11.17 -83.40
C THR A 182 -59.50 -11.36 -82.92
N GLU A 183 -60.39 -10.69 -83.67
CA GLU A 183 -61.83 -10.90 -83.90
C GLU A 183 -62.83 -10.68 -82.74
#